data_AF-A0A6S7KI10-F1
#
_entry.id   AF-A0A6S7KI10-F1
#
_cell.length_a   1.000
_cell.length_b   1.000
_cell.length_c   1.000
_cell.angle_alpha   90.00
_cell.angle_beta   90.00
_cell.angle_gamma   90.00
#
_symmetry.space_group_name_H-M   'P 1'
#
loop_
_entity.id
_entity.type
_entity.pdbx_description
1 polymer ?
#
loop_
_entity_poly.entity_id
_entity_poly.type
_entity_poly.pdbx_seq_one_letter_code
_entity_poly.pdbx_strand_id
1 'polypeptide(L)'
;MRNYSVPLAIIDGDRLADLALVFELEERPQLEHFLTCVLNSEDVEKTIRTPGRRYLGPDGEIMAAIKIQSTWRRFCDRAAYLIHRQRQWAAGVIAISWIMNCKLSMVRKQLKHLRQTQAEKFKLRSR
;
A
#
# COMPACT_ATOMS: atom_id res chain seq x y z
N MET A 1 25.88 -31.56 -6.29
CA MET A 1 25.11 -31.34 -5.04
C MET A 1 24.51 -29.95 -5.11
N ARG A 2 23.18 -29.79 -4.98
CA ARG A 2 22.57 -28.45 -4.92
C ARG A 2 22.84 -27.86 -3.53
N ASN A 3 23.45 -26.69 -3.47
CA ASN A 3 23.68 -25.98 -2.21
C ASN A 3 22.35 -25.35 -1.79
N TYR A 4 21.70 -25.86 -0.74
CA TYR A 4 20.48 -25.29 -0.17
C TYR A 4 20.81 -24.22 0.86
N SER A 5 19.92 -23.25 1.06
CA SER A 5 20.09 -22.21 2.09
C SER A 5 20.16 -22.77 3.51
N VAL A 6 19.42 -23.86 3.76
CA VAL A 6 19.50 -24.67 4.97
C VAL A 6 20.32 -25.92 4.65
N PRO A 7 21.47 -26.12 5.30
CA PRO A 7 22.39 -27.20 4.95
C PRO A 7 21.91 -28.59 5.40
N LEU A 8 21.20 -28.66 6.53
CA LEU A 8 20.63 -29.91 7.06
C LEU A 8 19.35 -29.60 7.85
N ALA A 9 18.29 -30.33 7.56
CA ALA A 9 17.07 -30.37 8.35
C ALA A 9 16.66 -31.83 8.51
N ILE A 10 16.42 -32.24 9.74
CA ILE A 10 15.99 -33.59 10.10
C ILE A 10 14.50 -33.51 10.40
N ILE A 11 13.69 -34.19 9.59
CA ILE A 11 12.24 -34.08 9.64
C ILE A 11 11.66 -35.28 10.39
N ASP A 12 10.75 -35.00 11.33
CA ASP A 12 9.88 -35.98 11.95
C ASP A 12 8.66 -36.22 11.04
N GLY A 13 8.66 -37.38 10.38
CA GLY A 13 7.67 -37.73 9.37
C GLY A 13 6.27 -37.96 9.93
N ASP A 14 6.18 -38.49 11.15
CA ASP A 14 4.89 -38.77 11.81
C ASP A 14 4.22 -37.45 12.18
N ARG A 15 4.97 -36.53 12.80
CA ARG A 15 4.46 -35.18 13.09
C ARG A 15 4.07 -34.40 11.84
N LEU A 16 4.82 -34.56 10.75
CA LEU A 16 4.50 -33.91 9.48
C LEU A 16 3.21 -34.45 8.87
N ALA A 17 2.96 -35.77 8.98
CA ALA A 17 1.72 -36.39 8.53
C ALA A 17 0.53 -35.91 9.37
N ASP A 18 0.68 -35.85 10.69
CA ASP A 18 -0.34 -35.30 11.60
C ASP A 18 -0.62 -33.83 11.28
N LEU A 19 0.43 -33.03 11.03
CA LEU A 19 0.29 -31.63 10.63
C LEU A 19 -0.46 -31.48 9.30
N ALA A 20 -0.20 -32.35 8.32
CA ALA A 20 -0.89 -32.31 7.04
C ALA A 20 -2.41 -32.55 7.20
N LEU A 21 -2.81 -33.50 8.04
CA LEU A 21 -4.22 -33.78 8.33
C LEU A 21 -4.94 -32.58 8.98
N VAL A 22 -4.25 -31.85 9.86
CA VAL A 22 -4.80 -30.66 10.53
C VAL A 22 -5.00 -29.50 9.55
N PHE A 23 -4.06 -29.28 8.63
CA PHE A 23 -4.05 -28.11 7.75
C PHE A 23 -4.62 -28.37 6.34
N GLU A 24 -5.13 -29.56 6.04
CA GLU A 24 -5.71 -29.89 4.73
C GLU A 24 -6.97 -29.07 4.39
N LEU A 25 -7.71 -28.59 5.39
CA LEU A 25 -9.02 -27.93 5.19
C LEU A 25 -9.16 -26.51 5.74
N GLU A 26 -8.34 -26.05 6.69
CA GLU A 26 -8.71 -24.84 7.48
C GLU A 26 -7.74 -23.64 7.45
N GLU A 27 -6.45 -23.78 7.11
CA GLU A 27 -5.58 -22.60 6.96
C GLU A 27 -4.25 -22.89 6.29
N ARG A 28 -3.55 -21.86 5.80
CA ARG A 28 -2.17 -21.99 5.34
C ARG A 28 -1.23 -22.08 6.55
N PRO A 29 -0.46 -23.17 6.72
CA PRO A 29 0.45 -23.32 7.84
C PRO A 29 1.54 -22.23 7.83
N GLN A 30 1.81 -21.67 9.00
CA GLN A 30 2.90 -20.70 9.23
C GLN A 30 4.23 -21.41 9.51
N LEU A 31 5.34 -20.67 9.50
CA LEU A 31 6.69 -21.22 9.68
C LEU A 31 6.82 -21.99 11.00
N GLU A 32 6.20 -21.48 12.06
CA GLU A 32 6.23 -22.02 13.41
C GLU A 32 5.66 -23.45 13.44
N HIS A 33 4.60 -23.70 12.67
CA HIS A 33 3.98 -25.03 12.53
C HIS A 33 4.92 -26.03 11.86
N PHE A 34 5.71 -25.60 10.86
CA PHE A 34 6.67 -26.48 10.22
C PHE A 34 7.87 -26.77 11.12
N LEU A 35 8.30 -25.81 11.94
CA LEU A 35 9.43 -25.99 12.86
C LEU A 35 9.15 -27.05 13.93
N THR A 36 7.90 -27.30 14.33
CA THR A 36 7.57 -28.38 15.29
C THR A 36 7.83 -29.79 14.73
N CYS A 37 7.86 -29.92 13.41
CA CYS A 37 8.14 -31.16 12.68
C CYS A 37 9.63 -31.34 12.39
N VAL A 38 10.50 -30.40 12.80
CA VAL A 38 11.95 -30.48 12.57
C VAL A 38 12.62 -30.87 13.89
N LEU A 39 13.35 -31.99 13.90
CA LEU A 39 14.05 -32.47 15.10
C LEU A 39 15.19 -31.52 15.51
N ASN A 40 15.90 -30.94 14.55
CA ASN A 40 16.92 -29.91 14.77
C ASN A 40 16.37 -28.49 14.51
N SER A 41 15.18 -28.19 15.05
CA SER A 41 14.44 -26.95 14.79
C SER A 41 15.22 -25.68 15.15
N GLU A 42 15.94 -25.67 16.28
CA GLU A 42 16.72 -24.50 16.72
C GLU A 42 17.79 -24.09 15.68
N ASP A 43 18.53 -25.05 15.13
CA ASP A 43 19.57 -24.80 14.12
C ASP A 43 18.98 -24.31 12.80
N VAL A 44 17.86 -24.92 12.39
CA VAL A 44 17.14 -24.56 11.16
C VAL A 44 16.54 -23.17 11.29
N GLU A 45 15.88 -22.88 12.41
CA GLU A 45 15.28 -21.57 12.69
C GLU A 45 16.36 -20.47 12.73
N LYS A 46 17.47 -20.71 13.42
CA LYS A 46 18.62 -19.79 13.44
C LYS A 46 19.13 -19.51 12.02
N THR A 47 19.23 -20.55 11.19
CA THR A 47 19.67 -20.42 9.79
C THR A 47 18.68 -19.58 8.96
N ILE A 48 17.37 -19.81 9.11
CA ILE A 48 16.32 -19.08 8.39
C ILE A 48 16.26 -17.61 8.82
N ARG A 49 16.38 -17.33 10.12
CA ARG A 49 16.32 -15.98 10.68
C ARG A 49 17.59 -15.16 10.39
N THR A 50 18.71 -15.80 10.09
CA THR A 50 19.95 -15.12 9.77
C THR A 50 19.82 -14.34 8.45
N PRO A 51 20.00 -13.00 8.46
CA PRO A 51 19.93 -12.20 7.25
C PRO A 51 20.90 -12.69 6.17
N GLY A 52 20.49 -12.64 4.91
CA GLY A 52 21.33 -13.04 3.77
C GLY A 52 21.39 -14.55 3.51
N ARG A 53 21.18 -15.43 4.51
CA ARG A 53 21.23 -16.89 4.33
C ARG A 53 20.26 -17.41 3.27
N ARG A 54 19.09 -16.78 3.13
CA ARG A 54 18.09 -17.14 2.12
C ARG A 54 18.57 -17.03 0.66
N TYR A 55 19.68 -16.33 0.42
CA TYR A 55 20.29 -16.16 -0.90
C TYR A 55 21.55 -17.01 -1.09
N LEU A 56 21.86 -17.92 -0.17
CA LEU A 56 22.96 -18.88 -0.35
C LEU A 56 22.50 -20.19 -1.01
N GLY A 57 21.22 -20.29 -1.35
CA GLY A 57 20.65 -21.42 -2.07
C GLY A 57 20.92 -21.36 -3.58
N PRO A 58 20.34 -22.29 -4.36
CA PRO A 58 20.41 -22.23 -5.82
C PRO A 58 19.77 -20.92 -6.31
N ASP A 59 20.35 -20.32 -7.35
CA ASP A 59 19.92 -19.03 -7.92
C ASP A 59 19.90 -17.87 -6.91
N GLY A 60 20.67 -17.98 -5.83
CA GLY A 60 20.71 -17.02 -4.74
C GLY A 60 21.00 -15.58 -5.17
N GLU A 61 21.95 -15.40 -6.09
CA GLU A 61 22.28 -14.10 -6.68
C GLU A 61 21.10 -13.50 -7.46
N ILE A 62 20.41 -14.33 -8.25
CA ILE A 62 19.21 -13.92 -9.01
C ILE A 62 18.09 -13.52 -8.03
N MET A 63 17.86 -14.32 -6.99
CA MET A 63 16.84 -14.03 -5.96
C MET A 63 17.17 -12.75 -5.18
N ALA A 64 18.43 -12.51 -4.87
CA ALA A 64 18.89 -11.27 -4.25
C ALA A 64 18.66 -10.07 -5.17
N ALA A 65 19.05 -10.18 -6.45
CA ALA A 65 18.83 -9.15 -7.46
C ALA A 65 17.34 -8.82 -7.62
N ILE A 66 16.47 -9.83 -7.75
CA ILE A 66 15.02 -9.67 -7.83
C ILE A 66 14.50 -8.94 -6.58
N LYS A 67 14.96 -9.30 -5.38
CA LYS A 67 14.51 -8.66 -4.15
C LYS A 67 14.93 -7.19 -4.08
N ILE A 68 16.17 -6.88 -4.43
CA ILE A 68 16.67 -5.50 -4.47
C ILE A 68 15.87 -4.69 -5.49
N GLN A 69 15.75 -5.19 -6.71
CA GLN A 69 15.05 -4.50 -7.79
C GLN A 69 13.56 -4.28 -7.49
N SER A 70 12.85 -5.30 -6.98
CA SER A 70 11.44 -5.18 -6.62
C SER A 70 11.23 -4.19 -5.47
N THR A 71 12.14 -4.17 -4.49
CA THR A 71 12.10 -3.21 -3.38
C THR A 71 12.32 -1.78 -3.90
N TRP A 72 13.26 -1.58 -4.82
CA TRP A 72 13.52 -0.30 -5.44
C TRP A 72 12.32 0.19 -6.28
N ARG A 73 11.78 -0.66 -7.16
CA ARG A 73 10.56 -0.33 -7.94
C ARG A 73 9.41 0.09 -7.03
N ARG A 74 9.15 -0.67 -5.96
CA ARG A 74 8.13 -0.33 -4.95
C ARG A 74 8.38 1.03 -4.31
N PHE A 75 9.63 1.34 -3.96
CA PHE A 75 9.98 2.63 -3.38
C PHE A 75 9.68 3.78 -4.35
N CYS A 76 10.09 3.66 -5.61
CA CYS A 76 9.82 4.65 -6.64
C CYS A 76 8.30 4.85 -6.85
N ASP A 77 7.55 3.77 -7.01
CA ASP A 77 6.09 3.83 -7.20
C ASP A 77 5.40 4.48 -5.99
N ARG A 78 5.84 4.15 -4.78
CA ARG A 78 5.31 4.74 -3.54
C ARG A 78 5.58 6.24 -3.47
N ALA A 79 6.79 6.68 -3.84
CA ALA A 79 7.14 8.09 -3.87
C ALA A 79 6.30 8.86 -4.89
N ALA A 80 6.17 8.33 -6.11
CA ALA A 80 5.33 8.91 -7.16
C ALA A 80 3.85 9.00 -6.73
N TYR A 81 3.32 7.94 -6.12
CA TYR A 81 1.95 7.90 -5.60
C TYR A 81 1.69 8.97 -4.53
N LEU A 82 2.62 9.18 -3.60
CA LEU A 82 2.46 10.21 -2.57
C LEU A 82 2.35 11.62 -3.17
N ILE A 83 3.21 11.94 -4.14
CA ILE A 83 3.16 13.21 -4.87
C ILE A 83 1.84 13.34 -5.64
N HIS A 84 1.44 12.30 -6.36
CA HIS A 84 0.17 12.28 -7.08
C HIS A 84 -1.02 12.53 -6.13
N ARG A 85 -1.05 11.85 -4.97
CA ARG A 85 -2.10 12.01 -3.97
C ARG A 85 -2.17 13.43 -3.41
N GLN A 86 -1.02 14.05 -3.16
CA GLN A 86 -0.96 15.46 -2.74
C GLN A 86 -1.52 16.39 -3.82
N ARG A 87 -1.14 16.18 -5.09
CA ARG A 87 -1.63 16.96 -6.23
C ARG A 87 -3.14 16.79 -6.45
N GLN A 88 -3.66 15.58 -6.34
CA GLN A 88 -5.09 15.30 -6.43
C GLN A 88 -5.88 16.06 -5.37
N TRP A 89 -5.40 16.06 -4.12
CA TRP A 89 -6.02 16.84 -3.05
C TRP A 89 -6.00 18.34 -3.35
N ALA A 90 -4.84 18.88 -3.75
CA ALA A 90 -4.70 20.30 -4.08
C ALA A 90 -5.61 20.70 -5.26
N ALA A 91 -5.69 19.87 -6.30
CA ALA A 91 -6.58 20.10 -7.44
C ALA A 91 -8.05 20.16 -7.01
N GLY A 92 -8.48 19.26 -6.10
CA GLY A 92 -9.82 19.31 -5.52
C GLY A 92 -10.11 20.61 -4.78
N VAL A 93 -9.16 21.08 -3.94
CA VAL A 93 -9.28 22.35 -3.20
C VAL A 93 -9.37 23.56 -4.15
N ILE A 94 -8.52 23.58 -5.18
CA ILE A 94 -8.51 24.64 -6.19
C ILE A 94 -9.85 24.66 -6.94
N ALA A 95 -10.34 23.50 -7.37
CA ALA A 95 -11.60 23.40 -8.11
C ALA A 95 -12.80 23.92 -7.30
N ILE A 96 -12.92 23.51 -6.03
CA ILE A 96 -14.00 23.98 -5.14
C ILE A 96 -13.92 25.49 -4.93
N SER A 97 -12.73 26.00 -4.63
CA SER A 97 -12.48 27.44 -4.45
C SER A 97 -12.88 28.24 -5.69
N TRP A 98 -12.51 27.73 -6.88
CA TRP A 98 -12.85 28.36 -8.15
C TRP A 98 -14.37 28.41 -8.39
N ILE A 99 -15.05 27.28 -8.21
CA ILE A 99 -16.52 27.20 -8.36
C ILE A 99 -17.20 28.20 -7.40
N MET A 100 -16.76 28.26 -6.15
CA MET A 100 -17.32 29.19 -5.17
C MET A 100 -17.11 30.64 -5.57
N ASN A 101 -15.91 30.99 -6.04
CA ASN A 101 -15.60 32.34 -6.52
C ASN A 101 -16.48 32.74 -7.71
N CYS A 102 -16.68 31.82 -8.68
CA CYS A 102 -17.58 32.04 -9.81
C CYS A 102 -19.02 32.28 -9.35
N LYS A 103 -19.55 31.44 -8.45
CA LYS A 103 -20.90 31.58 -7.88
C LYS A 103 -21.05 32.92 -7.17
N LEU A 104 -20.10 33.30 -6.32
CA LEU A 104 -20.13 34.55 -5.58
C LEU A 104 -20.08 35.78 -6.51
N SER A 105 -19.26 35.72 -7.57
CA SER A 105 -19.20 36.76 -8.60
C SER A 105 -20.54 36.94 -9.30
N MET A 106 -21.23 35.84 -9.64
CA MET A 106 -22.56 35.88 -10.25
C MET A 106 -23.60 36.51 -9.30
N VAL A 107 -23.64 36.07 -8.04
CA VAL A 107 -24.56 36.62 -7.03
C VAL A 107 -24.31 38.12 -6.81
N ARG A 108 -23.05 38.56 -6.75
CA ARG A 108 -22.70 39.99 -6.62
C ARG A 108 -23.24 40.81 -7.81
N LYS A 109 -23.12 40.30 -9.04
CA LYS A 109 -23.67 40.96 -10.24
C LYS A 109 -25.20 41.07 -10.17
N GLN A 110 -25.89 39.99 -9.80
CA GLN A 110 -27.35 39.98 -9.65
C GLN A 110 -27.82 40.96 -8.58
N LEU A 111 -27.18 40.99 -7.41
CA LEU A 111 -27.50 41.94 -6.34
C LEU A 111 -27.30 43.39 -6.77
N LYS A 112 -26.22 43.68 -7.52
CA LYS A 112 -25.98 45.02 -8.06
C LYS A 112 -27.10 45.46 -9.00
N HIS A 113 -27.49 44.60 -9.94
CA HIS A 113 -28.59 44.86 -10.86
C HIS A 113 -29.91 45.09 -10.12
N LEU A 114 -30.26 44.20 -9.19
CA LEU A 114 -31.48 44.32 -8.39
C LEU A 114 -31.55 45.65 -7.62
N ARG A 115 -30.44 46.08 -6.99
CA ARG A 115 -30.37 47.37 -6.29
C ARG A 115 -30.58 48.55 -7.23
N GLN A 116 -30.01 48.52 -8.43
CA GLN A 116 -30.19 49.56 -9.44
C GLN A 116 -31.67 49.65 -9.85
N THR A 117 -32.28 48.52 -10.20
CA THR A 117 -33.71 48.47 -10.56
C THR A 117 -34.62 48.94 -9.42
N GLN A 118 -34.31 48.58 -8.17
CA GLN A 118 -35.06 49.05 -7.01
C GLN A 118 -34.94 50.57 -6.82
N ALA A 119 -33.75 51.14 -6.98
CA ALA A 119 -33.53 52.57 -6.89
C ALA A 119 -34.27 53.34 -8.00
N GLU A 120 -34.26 52.83 -9.23
CA GLU A 120 -35.03 53.38 -10.36
C GLU A 120 -36.53 53.36 -10.09
N LYS A 121 -37.06 52.20 -9.66
CA LYS A 121 -38.48 52.06 -9.28
C LYS A 121 -38.87 53.00 -8.14
N PHE A 122 -37.99 53.20 -7.16
CA PHE A 122 -38.22 54.14 -6.07
C PHE A 122 -38.32 55.59 -6.57
N LYS A 123 -37.39 56.02 -7.44
CA LYS A 123 -37.41 57.35 -8.07
C LYS A 123 -38.68 57.59 -8.90
N LEU A 124 -39.14 56.58 -9.63
CA LEU A 124 -40.39 56.66 -10.40
C LEU A 124 -41.63 56.80 -9.51
N ARG A 125 -41.64 56.18 -8.33
CA ARG A 125 -42.77 56.25 -7.37
C ARG A 125 -42.79 57.53 -6.52
N SER A 126 -41.69 58.26 -6.46
CA SER A 126 -41.55 59.51 -5.68
C SER A 126 -41.68 60.77 -6.52
N ARG A 127 -42.02 60.62 -7.80
CA ARG A 127 -42.60 61.66 -8.67
C ARG A 127 -44.12 61.54 -8.65
#